data_AF-X1R5A6-F1
#
_entry.id   AF-X1R5A6-F1
#
_cell.length_a   1.000
_cell.length_b   1.000
_cell.length_c   1.000
_cell.angle_alpha   90.00
_cell.angle_beta   90.00
_cell.angle_gamma   90.00
#
_symmetry.space_group_name_H-M   'P 1'
#
loop_
_entity.id
_entity.type
_entity.pdbx_description
1 polymer ?
#
loop_
_entity_poly.entity_id
_entity_poly.type
_entity_poly.pdbx_seq_one_letter_code
_entity_poly.pdbx_strand_id
1 'polypeptide(L)'
;YYNPAVLTSIDEQSKDIDQGVSKSWEVKEAEKVENDIETTGAGDQGMMFGYACKETPELMPLPIILAHKLTYRLTEARKKKIIPYLRPDGKSQVTVEYENGNPKRVEAIVIAAQHHPDVTHDTLEKDIKENVINYVIPKKYLDKNTKYFINATGRFVIGGPQADTGLTGRKIIVDTYGGVGSHGGGCFSGKDPTKVDRSGSYAARYIAKNVVAAGLADKCEIQIAYAIGVAHPVSIMLDTFGTEKI
;
A
#
# COMPACT_ATOMS: atom_id res chain seq x y z
N TYR A 1 15.06 9.61 -19.43
CA TYR A 1 15.96 8.50 -19.06
C TYR A 1 17.37 8.61 -19.64
N TYR A 2 17.68 9.49 -20.59
CA TYR A 2 18.97 9.46 -21.29
C TYR A 2 20.19 10.02 -20.51
N ASN A 3 19.97 10.90 -19.52
CA ASN A 3 21.07 11.64 -18.87
C ASN A 3 21.37 11.35 -17.38
N PRO A 4 20.68 10.44 -16.64
CA PRO A 4 21.10 10.11 -15.28
C PRO A 4 22.29 9.14 -15.29
N ALA A 5 23.21 9.31 -14.35
CA ALA A 5 24.21 8.28 -14.06
C ALA A 5 23.53 7.07 -13.38
N VAL A 6 24.00 5.86 -13.70
CA VAL A 6 23.57 4.61 -13.07
C VAL A 6 24.78 4.02 -12.36
N LEU A 7 24.67 3.88 -11.03
CA LEU A 7 25.71 3.31 -10.18
C LEU A 7 25.19 2.00 -9.58
N THR A 8 26.04 0.97 -9.59
CA THR A 8 25.72 -0.35 -9.07
C THR A 8 26.72 -0.73 -8.00
N SER A 9 26.22 -1.11 -6.83
CA SER A 9 27.01 -1.67 -5.71
C SER A 9 26.21 -2.82 -5.12
N ILE A 10 26.14 -3.93 -5.86
CA ILE A 10 25.36 -5.12 -5.51
C ILE A 10 26.33 -6.23 -5.11
N ASP A 11 26.13 -6.77 -3.92
CA ASP A 11 26.86 -7.92 -3.39
C ASP A 11 26.03 -9.20 -3.45
N GLU A 12 26.70 -10.35 -3.38
CA GLU A 12 26.03 -11.65 -3.22
C GLU A 12 25.39 -11.79 -1.82
N GLN A 13 24.36 -12.63 -1.70
CA GLN A 13 23.73 -12.93 -0.41
C GLN A 13 24.74 -13.63 0.52
N SER A 14 24.75 -13.23 1.80
CA SER A 14 25.57 -13.90 2.81
C SER A 14 25.21 -15.38 2.94
N LYS A 15 26.25 -16.24 2.92
CA LYS A 15 26.10 -17.69 3.11
C LYS A 15 25.58 -18.05 4.49
N ASP A 16 25.86 -17.25 5.52
CA ASP A 16 25.38 -17.51 6.88
C ASP A 16 23.86 -17.33 6.98
N ILE A 17 23.30 -16.37 6.23
CA ILE A 17 21.86 -16.17 6.12
C ILE A 17 21.25 -17.29 5.29
N ASP A 18 21.84 -17.61 4.14
CA ASP A 18 21.34 -18.64 3.23
C ASP A 18 21.22 -20.02 3.89
N GLN A 19 22.17 -20.40 4.76
CA GLN A 19 22.09 -21.65 5.53
C GLN A 19 20.83 -21.76 6.42
N GLY A 20 20.30 -20.63 6.92
CA GLY A 20 19.07 -20.58 7.70
C GLY A 20 17.81 -20.66 6.85
N VAL A 21 17.87 -20.09 5.64
CA VAL A 21 16.73 -20.04 4.70
C VAL A 21 16.59 -21.34 3.94
N SER A 22 17.67 -21.83 3.34
CA SER A 22 17.69 -23.01 2.47
C SER A 22 17.56 -24.32 3.24
N LYS A 23 17.84 -24.31 4.55
CA LYS A 23 17.58 -25.43 5.46
C LYS A 23 17.03 -24.86 6.77
N SER A 24 15.72 -24.92 6.93
CA SER A 24 15.00 -24.42 8.11
C SER A 24 15.49 -25.08 9.41
N TRP A 25 15.10 -24.47 10.53
CA TRP A 25 15.32 -25.00 11.87
C TRP A 25 14.66 -26.38 12.05
N GLU A 26 13.45 -26.56 11.51
CA GLU A 26 12.70 -27.82 11.57
C GLU A 26 13.46 -28.99 10.93
N VAL A 27 14.08 -28.77 9.75
CA VAL A 27 14.91 -29.79 9.10
C VAL A 27 16.19 -30.08 9.91
N LYS A 28 16.74 -29.06 10.59
CA LYS A 28 17.95 -29.22 11.39
C LYS A 28 17.69 -30.03 12.66
N GLU A 29 16.54 -29.83 13.30
CA GLU A 29 16.17 -30.54 14.54
C GLU A 29 15.62 -31.95 14.28
N ALA A 30 14.75 -32.12 13.29
CA ALA A 30 14.03 -33.38 13.10
C ALA A 30 14.78 -34.42 12.24
N GLU A 31 15.93 -34.05 11.64
CA GLU A 31 16.69 -34.77 10.59
C GLU A 31 15.90 -35.08 9.30
N LYS A 32 14.56 -35.15 9.38
CA LYS A 32 13.62 -35.36 8.28
C LYS A 32 12.33 -34.58 8.57
N VAL A 33 11.89 -33.79 7.59
CA VAL A 33 10.58 -33.11 7.61
C VAL A 33 9.54 -33.90 6.83
N GLU A 34 8.27 -33.74 7.16
CA GLU A 34 7.18 -34.49 6.54
C GLU A 34 6.83 -33.97 5.14
N ASN A 35 7.09 -32.69 4.87
CA ASN A 35 6.76 -32.06 3.59
C ASN A 35 7.79 -31.00 3.16
N ASP A 36 7.79 -30.68 1.87
CA ASP A 36 8.75 -29.74 1.27
C ASP A 36 8.58 -28.29 1.76
N ILE A 37 7.42 -27.93 2.32
CA ILE A 37 7.14 -26.55 2.78
C ILE A 37 7.99 -26.23 4.01
N GLU A 38 8.24 -27.22 4.86
CA GLU A 38 9.06 -27.09 6.05
C GLU A 38 10.55 -26.98 5.73
N THR A 39 10.98 -27.17 4.48
CA THR A 39 12.40 -27.13 4.12
C THR A 39 12.98 -25.71 4.13
N THR A 40 12.14 -24.70 3.92
CA THR A 40 12.55 -23.30 3.79
C THR A 40 12.17 -22.50 5.04
N GLY A 41 13.17 -21.95 5.73
CA GLY A 41 12.98 -21.08 6.88
C GLY A 41 12.75 -19.62 6.49
N ALA A 42 12.20 -18.81 7.41
CA ALA A 42 12.06 -17.38 7.20
C ALA A 42 13.42 -16.69 6.95
N GLY A 43 13.49 -15.83 5.93
CA GLY A 43 14.69 -15.06 5.59
C GLY A 43 15.21 -14.09 6.66
N ASP A 44 14.33 -13.67 7.56
CA ASP A 44 14.59 -12.75 8.66
C ASP A 44 13.50 -12.95 9.72
N GLN A 45 13.70 -12.40 10.92
CA GLN A 45 12.61 -12.22 11.87
C GLN A 45 11.66 -11.13 11.39
N GLY A 46 10.39 -11.20 11.79
CA GLY A 46 9.48 -10.09 11.54
C GLY A 46 8.04 -10.37 11.90
N MET A 47 7.25 -9.30 11.83
CA MET A 47 5.81 -9.33 11.98
C MET A 47 5.16 -8.82 10.69
N MET A 48 4.08 -9.46 10.29
CA MET A 48 3.35 -9.15 9.07
C MET A 48 1.87 -9.00 9.42
N PHE A 49 1.23 -8.01 8.81
CA PHE A 49 -0.17 -7.71 9.07
C PHE A 49 -0.97 -7.77 7.78
N GLY A 50 -2.15 -8.33 7.89
CA GLY A 50 -3.15 -8.43 6.84
C GLY A 50 -4.45 -7.82 7.31
N TYR A 51 -5.01 -6.86 6.61
CA TYR A 51 -6.28 -6.25 6.96
C TYR A 51 -7.31 -6.42 5.84
N ALA A 52 -8.59 -6.54 6.17
CA ALA A 52 -9.72 -6.44 5.26
C ALA A 52 -10.97 -5.87 5.93
N CYS A 53 -11.83 -5.20 5.16
CA CYS A 53 -13.12 -4.69 5.62
C CYS A 53 -14.15 -4.57 4.49
N LYS A 54 -15.45 -4.52 4.81
CA LYS A 54 -16.55 -4.41 3.82
C LYS A 54 -16.80 -3.02 3.24
N GLU A 55 -15.99 -2.03 3.58
CA GLU A 55 -16.19 -0.63 3.16
C GLU A 55 -16.17 -0.44 1.64
N THR A 56 -15.41 -1.27 0.90
CA THR A 56 -15.33 -1.23 -0.56
C THR A 56 -15.40 -2.63 -1.19
N PRO A 57 -15.75 -2.75 -2.50
CA PRO A 57 -15.76 -4.04 -3.20
C PRO A 57 -14.40 -4.76 -3.21
N GLU A 58 -13.30 -4.02 -3.12
CA GLU A 58 -11.94 -4.56 -3.03
C GLU A 58 -11.62 -5.15 -1.64
N LEU A 59 -12.55 -5.03 -0.69
CA LEU A 59 -12.42 -5.37 0.73
C LEU A 59 -11.29 -4.60 1.40
N MET A 60 -11.21 -3.30 1.14
CA MET A 60 -10.16 -2.38 1.63
C MET A 60 -10.79 -1.16 2.30
N PRO A 61 -10.05 -0.44 3.15
CA PRO A 61 -10.53 0.83 3.71
C PRO A 61 -10.81 1.85 2.61
N LEU A 62 -11.92 2.57 2.71
CA LEU A 62 -12.29 3.56 1.69
C LEU A 62 -11.22 4.66 1.46
N PRO A 63 -10.58 5.25 2.49
CA PRO A 63 -9.64 6.36 2.31
C PRO A 63 -8.45 6.01 1.41
N ILE A 64 -7.81 4.85 1.64
CA ILE A 64 -6.65 4.43 0.86
C ILE A 64 -7.03 4.07 -0.57
N ILE A 65 -8.19 3.44 -0.78
CA ILE A 65 -8.70 3.12 -2.11
C ILE A 65 -8.97 4.38 -2.92
N LEU A 66 -9.58 5.41 -2.32
CA LEU A 66 -9.79 6.68 -3.02
C LEU A 66 -8.45 7.37 -3.33
N ALA A 67 -7.51 7.42 -2.37
CA ALA A 67 -6.20 8.01 -2.59
C ALA A 67 -5.42 7.30 -3.73
N HIS A 68 -5.40 5.97 -3.74
CA HIS A 68 -4.78 5.17 -4.82
C HIS A 68 -5.46 5.43 -6.17
N LYS A 69 -6.80 5.41 -6.23
CA LYS A 69 -7.51 5.65 -7.49
C LYS A 69 -7.29 7.06 -8.02
N LEU A 70 -7.16 8.07 -7.15
CA LEU A 70 -6.84 9.45 -7.56
C LEU A 70 -5.44 9.55 -8.19
N THR A 71 -4.41 8.95 -7.58
CA THR A 71 -3.03 8.95 -8.14
C THR A 71 -2.91 8.12 -9.41
N TYR A 72 -3.62 6.98 -9.47
CA TYR A 72 -3.75 6.20 -10.70
C TYR A 72 -4.38 7.04 -11.82
N ARG A 73 -5.50 7.72 -11.51
CA ARG A 73 -6.21 8.57 -12.48
C ARG A 73 -5.39 9.78 -12.93
N LEU A 74 -4.61 10.41 -12.04
CA LEU A 74 -3.63 11.45 -12.42
C LEU A 74 -2.66 10.93 -13.48
N THR A 75 -2.12 9.73 -13.25
CA THR A 75 -1.19 9.09 -14.20
C THR A 75 -1.89 8.78 -15.52
N GLU A 76 -3.11 8.26 -15.49
CA GLU A 76 -3.88 8.01 -16.72
C GLU A 76 -4.16 9.30 -17.49
N ALA A 77 -4.64 10.35 -16.81
CA ALA A 77 -4.96 11.63 -17.43
C ALA A 77 -3.74 12.25 -18.13
N ARG A 78 -2.56 12.13 -17.50
CA ARG A 78 -1.29 12.51 -18.11
C ARG A 78 -0.92 11.65 -19.31
N LYS A 79 -0.87 10.32 -19.13
CA LYS A 79 -0.41 9.38 -20.18
C LYS A 79 -1.32 9.38 -21.41
N LYS A 80 -2.64 9.55 -21.21
CA LYS A 80 -3.65 9.64 -22.28
C LYS A 80 -3.84 11.07 -22.81
N LYS A 81 -3.06 12.04 -22.31
CA LYS A 81 -3.14 13.46 -22.70
C LYS A 81 -4.54 14.09 -22.50
N ILE A 82 -5.31 13.59 -21.55
CA ILE A 82 -6.57 14.22 -21.11
C ILE A 82 -6.27 15.56 -20.44
N ILE A 83 -5.22 15.58 -19.60
CA ILE A 83 -4.63 16.80 -19.05
C ILE A 83 -3.17 16.85 -19.52
N PRO A 84 -2.90 17.42 -20.71
CA PRO A 84 -1.63 17.22 -21.42
C PRO A 84 -0.43 17.93 -20.77
N TYR A 85 -0.68 18.91 -19.90
CA TYR A 85 0.36 19.67 -19.21
C TYR A 85 0.81 19.01 -17.89
N LEU A 86 0.20 17.89 -17.47
CA LEU A 86 0.65 17.16 -16.28
C LEU A 86 2.03 16.52 -16.49
N ARG A 87 2.82 16.53 -15.42
CA ARG A 87 4.13 15.87 -15.32
C ARG A 87 4.04 14.69 -14.34
N PRO A 88 5.08 13.82 -14.25
CA PRO A 88 4.94 12.52 -13.58
C PRO A 88 4.69 12.55 -12.07
N ASP A 89 5.18 13.55 -11.34
CA ASP A 89 5.06 13.60 -9.87
C ASP A 89 3.65 14.04 -9.45
N GLY A 90 3.04 13.28 -8.53
CA GLY A 90 1.66 13.43 -8.13
C GLY A 90 1.38 12.79 -6.77
N LYS A 91 0.60 13.49 -5.95
CA LYS A 91 0.22 13.08 -4.59
C LYS A 91 -1.28 13.25 -4.41
N SER A 92 -1.88 12.36 -3.63
CA SER A 92 -3.27 12.48 -3.19
C SER A 92 -3.38 12.22 -1.69
N GLN A 93 -4.37 12.85 -1.08
CA GLN A 93 -4.81 12.56 0.28
C GLN A 93 -6.33 12.69 0.33
N VAL A 94 -6.98 11.79 1.06
CA VAL A 94 -8.43 11.80 1.23
C VAL A 94 -8.75 11.66 2.71
N THR A 95 -9.51 12.61 3.24
CA THR A 95 -10.06 12.55 4.59
C THR A 95 -11.53 12.18 4.49
N VAL A 96 -11.93 11.12 5.20
CA VAL A 96 -13.29 10.57 5.17
C VAL A 96 -13.91 10.74 6.54
N GLU A 97 -15.14 11.27 6.58
CA GLU A 97 -15.98 11.28 7.78
C GLU A 97 -16.60 9.90 7.96
N TYR A 98 -16.48 9.34 9.16
CA TYR A 98 -17.08 8.07 9.56
C TYR A 98 -18.22 8.30 10.56
N GLU A 99 -19.28 7.51 10.42
CA GLU A 99 -20.41 7.47 11.36
C GLU A 99 -20.65 6.00 11.72
N ASN A 100 -20.64 5.68 13.02
CA ASN A 100 -20.82 4.31 13.52
C ASN A 100 -19.92 3.28 12.81
N GLY A 101 -18.65 3.64 12.58
CA GLY A 101 -17.66 2.76 11.95
C GLY A 101 -17.79 2.60 10.43
N ASN A 102 -18.73 3.31 9.78
CA ASN A 102 -18.98 3.25 8.33
C ASN A 102 -18.62 4.58 7.64
N PRO A 103 -18.06 4.55 6.41
CA PRO A 103 -17.78 5.77 5.65
C PRO A 103 -19.05 6.52 5.26
N LYS A 104 -19.16 7.78 5.67
CA LYS A 104 -20.33 8.64 5.40
C LYS A 104 -20.12 9.55 4.20
N ARG A 105 -19.06 10.35 4.21
CA ARG A 105 -18.71 11.30 3.14
C ARG A 105 -17.22 11.63 3.14
N VAL A 106 -16.74 12.25 2.07
CA VAL A 106 -15.39 12.81 2.01
C VAL A 106 -15.41 14.21 2.62
N GLU A 107 -14.56 14.45 3.60
CA GLU A 107 -14.38 15.76 4.25
C GLU A 107 -13.42 16.66 3.47
N ALA A 108 -12.28 16.11 3.07
CA ALA A 108 -11.26 16.86 2.37
C ALA A 108 -10.53 15.99 1.34
N ILE A 109 -10.18 16.61 0.23
CA ILE A 109 -9.39 16.00 -0.84
C ILE A 109 -8.21 16.92 -1.10
N VAL A 110 -7.00 16.38 -1.02
CA VAL A 110 -5.78 17.07 -1.39
C VAL A 110 -5.22 16.42 -2.65
N ILE A 111 -4.92 17.22 -3.66
CA ILE A 111 -4.18 16.80 -4.84
C ILE A 111 -3.00 17.75 -5.01
N ALA A 112 -1.79 17.19 -5.09
CA ALA A 112 -0.62 17.92 -5.56
C ALA A 112 -0.15 17.27 -6.85
N ALA A 113 -0.27 17.97 -7.98
CA ALA A 113 0.08 17.47 -9.30
C ALA A 113 1.16 18.34 -9.93
N GLN A 114 2.25 17.72 -10.34
CA GLN A 114 3.32 18.38 -11.08
C GLN A 114 2.81 18.77 -12.48
N HIS A 115 3.16 19.96 -12.95
CA HIS A 115 2.62 20.51 -14.21
C HIS A 115 3.64 21.37 -14.96
N HIS A 116 3.33 21.64 -16.24
CA HIS A 116 4.03 22.61 -17.06
C HIS A 116 3.88 24.02 -16.50
N PRO A 117 4.91 24.88 -16.50
CA PRO A 117 4.82 26.23 -15.95
C PRO A 117 3.75 27.14 -16.59
N ASP A 118 3.32 26.84 -17.81
CA ASP A 118 2.45 27.73 -18.60
C ASP A 118 0.95 27.60 -18.28
N VAL A 119 0.54 26.60 -17.51
CA VAL A 119 -0.86 26.47 -17.10
C VAL A 119 -1.16 27.38 -15.90
N THR A 120 -2.34 28.01 -15.90
CA THR A 120 -2.81 28.79 -14.75
C THR A 120 -3.31 27.85 -13.64
N HIS A 121 -3.33 28.36 -12.41
CA HIS A 121 -3.86 27.60 -11.28
C HIS A 121 -5.34 27.25 -11.47
N ASP A 122 -6.16 28.21 -11.93
CA ASP A 122 -7.59 28.00 -12.14
C ASP A 122 -7.90 26.90 -13.16
N THR A 123 -7.14 26.85 -14.27
CA THR A 123 -7.27 25.78 -15.27
C THR A 123 -6.87 24.43 -14.68
N LEU A 124 -5.75 24.38 -13.96
CA LEU A 124 -5.30 23.16 -13.27
C LEU A 124 -6.35 22.68 -12.27
N GLU A 125 -6.89 23.56 -11.44
CA GLU A 125 -7.89 23.23 -10.43
C GLU A 125 -9.14 22.65 -11.07
N LYS A 126 -9.66 23.32 -12.11
CA LYS A 126 -10.84 22.87 -12.86
C LYS A 126 -10.62 21.48 -13.46
N ASP A 127 -9.51 21.30 -14.18
CA ASP A 127 -9.24 20.06 -14.90
C ASP A 127 -9.02 18.87 -13.95
N ILE A 128 -8.33 19.09 -12.82
CA ILE A 128 -8.17 18.07 -11.78
C ILE A 128 -9.52 17.72 -11.16
N LYS A 129 -10.33 18.73 -10.82
CA LYS A 129 -11.65 18.50 -10.22
C LYS A 129 -12.56 17.68 -11.14
N GLU A 130 -12.61 18.04 -12.42
CA GLU A 130 -13.48 17.39 -13.41
C GLU A 130 -12.96 16.02 -13.84
N ASN A 131 -11.71 15.95 -14.30
CA ASN A 131 -11.18 14.76 -14.97
C ASN A 131 -10.54 13.74 -14.03
N VAL A 132 -10.27 14.12 -12.77
CA VAL A 132 -9.64 13.25 -11.76
C VAL A 132 -10.57 13.00 -10.59
N ILE A 133 -10.97 14.04 -9.87
CA ILE A 133 -11.72 13.88 -8.61
C ILE A 133 -13.14 13.38 -8.88
N ASN A 134 -13.91 14.09 -9.70
CA ASN A 134 -15.29 13.71 -10.03
C ASN A 134 -15.38 12.40 -10.84
N TYR A 135 -14.29 12.02 -11.51
CA TYR A 135 -14.17 10.74 -12.22
C TYR A 135 -13.98 9.58 -11.24
N VAL A 136 -13.18 9.77 -10.18
CA VAL A 136 -12.81 8.70 -9.24
C VAL A 136 -13.80 8.55 -8.10
N ILE A 137 -14.21 9.66 -7.49
CA ILE A 137 -14.99 9.64 -6.25
C ILE A 137 -16.48 9.62 -6.61
N PRO A 138 -17.24 8.57 -6.23
CA PRO A 138 -18.68 8.54 -6.43
C PRO A 138 -19.38 9.75 -5.83
N LYS A 139 -20.34 10.33 -6.56
CA LYS A 139 -21.09 11.52 -6.12
C LYS A 139 -21.74 11.37 -4.74
N LYS A 140 -22.10 10.14 -4.33
CA LYS A 140 -22.67 9.87 -2.99
C LYS A 140 -21.75 10.25 -1.82
N TYR A 141 -20.44 10.35 -2.05
CA TYR A 141 -19.47 10.75 -1.03
C TYR A 141 -19.07 12.23 -1.12
N LEU A 142 -19.54 12.96 -2.13
CA LEU A 142 -19.21 14.37 -2.36
C LEU A 142 -20.43 15.24 -2.09
N ASP A 143 -20.23 16.33 -1.36
CA ASP A 143 -21.26 17.32 -1.06
C ASP A 143 -20.73 18.76 -1.14
N LYS A 144 -21.59 19.73 -0.81
CA LYS A 144 -21.25 21.15 -0.80
C LYS A 144 -20.21 21.54 0.27
N ASN A 145 -20.01 20.70 1.28
CA ASN A 145 -19.09 20.94 2.39
C ASN A 145 -17.72 20.28 2.15
N THR A 146 -17.60 19.44 1.13
CA THR A 146 -16.34 18.77 0.78
C THR A 146 -15.29 19.80 0.40
N LYS A 147 -14.14 19.77 1.08
CA LYS A 147 -13.03 20.70 0.86
C LYS A 147 -12.10 20.16 -0.22
N TYR A 148 -11.72 21.02 -1.16
CA TYR A 148 -10.79 20.67 -2.25
C TYR A 148 -9.52 21.52 -2.10
N PHE A 149 -8.38 20.86 -1.96
CA PHE A 149 -7.06 21.47 -1.87
C PHE A 149 -6.21 20.99 -3.05
N ILE A 150 -6.35 21.65 -4.19
CA ILE A 150 -5.62 21.30 -5.42
C ILE A 150 -4.44 22.25 -5.55
N ASN A 151 -3.21 21.72 -5.45
CA ASN A 151 -1.97 22.49 -5.47
C ASN A 151 -2.01 23.74 -4.56
N ALA A 152 -2.50 23.60 -3.33
CA ALA A 152 -2.70 24.72 -2.40
C ALA A 152 -1.42 25.53 -2.08
N THR A 153 -0.23 24.96 -2.31
CA THR A 153 1.05 25.66 -2.21
C THR A 153 1.38 26.51 -3.46
N GLY A 154 0.47 26.61 -4.42
CA GLY A 154 0.63 27.30 -5.69
C GLY A 154 1.21 26.42 -6.79
N ARG A 155 2.48 26.64 -7.14
CA ARG A 155 3.12 26.01 -8.30
C ARG A 155 3.91 24.77 -7.92
N PHE A 156 3.83 23.74 -8.77
CA PHE A 156 4.58 22.49 -8.64
C PHE A 156 5.18 22.12 -10.00
N VAL A 157 6.27 22.80 -10.37
CA VAL A 157 6.89 22.66 -11.70
C VAL A 157 8.07 21.68 -11.67
N ILE A 158 8.92 21.80 -10.65
CA ILE A 158 10.08 20.94 -10.41
C ILE A 158 9.65 19.83 -9.45
N GLY A 159 9.89 18.58 -9.81
CA GLY A 159 9.44 17.39 -9.07
C GLY A 159 10.30 16.17 -9.39
N GLY A 160 9.96 15.02 -8.82
CA GLY A 160 10.73 13.79 -8.96
C GLY A 160 12.13 13.88 -8.33
N PRO A 161 13.11 13.07 -8.79
CA PRO A 161 14.44 12.98 -8.18
C PRO A 161 15.24 14.29 -8.11
N GLN A 162 14.88 15.29 -8.93
CA GLN A 162 15.50 16.62 -8.86
C GLN A 162 15.07 17.39 -7.61
N ALA A 163 13.86 17.13 -7.10
CA ALA A 163 13.27 17.85 -5.98
C ALA A 163 13.34 17.07 -4.66
N ASP A 164 13.34 15.73 -4.70
CA ASP A 164 13.33 14.88 -3.51
C ASP A 164 14.07 13.55 -3.78
N THR A 165 14.84 13.09 -2.80
CA THR A 165 15.59 11.83 -2.90
C THR A 165 14.65 10.64 -2.66
N GLY A 166 14.48 9.80 -3.68
CA GLY A 166 13.70 8.56 -3.57
C GLY A 166 14.53 7.41 -3.01
N LEU A 167 13.95 6.64 -2.07
CA LEU A 167 14.52 5.37 -1.60
C LEU A 167 13.46 4.26 -1.62
N THR A 168 13.89 3.05 -1.93
CA THR A 168 13.07 1.83 -1.86
C THR A 168 12.48 1.67 -0.46
N GLY A 169 11.20 1.29 -0.38
CA GLY A 169 10.56 1.00 0.91
C GLY A 169 10.22 2.22 1.77
N ARG A 170 10.20 3.45 1.22
CA ARG A 170 9.79 4.66 1.96
C ARG A 170 8.32 5.05 1.79
N LYS A 171 7.49 4.09 1.35
CA LYS A 171 6.05 4.25 1.12
C LYS A 171 5.23 3.06 1.64
N ILE A 172 5.73 2.34 2.65
CA ILE A 172 5.11 1.11 3.17
C ILE A 172 3.64 1.24 3.60
N ILE A 173 3.23 2.39 4.14
CA ILE A 173 1.82 2.63 4.50
C ILE A 173 0.94 2.92 3.27
N VAL A 174 1.53 3.49 2.21
CA VAL A 174 0.86 3.63 0.90
C VAL A 174 0.76 2.28 0.22
N ASP A 175 1.77 1.40 0.36
CA ASP A 175 1.77 0.06 -0.20
C ASP A 175 0.77 -0.89 0.47
N THR A 176 0.26 -0.53 1.66
CA THR A 176 -0.63 -1.36 2.49
C THR A 176 -2.01 -0.73 2.65
N TYR A 177 -2.38 -0.34 3.87
CA TYR A 177 -3.76 -0.05 4.26
C TYR A 177 -4.00 1.43 4.59
N GLY A 178 -3.05 2.31 4.26
CA GLY A 178 -3.20 3.76 4.42
C GLY A 178 -3.36 4.21 5.87
N GLY A 179 -2.81 3.47 6.82
CA GLY A 179 -2.85 3.78 8.26
C GLY A 179 -4.02 3.12 9.00
N VAL A 180 -4.86 2.34 8.32
CA VAL A 180 -5.85 1.47 8.98
C VAL A 180 -5.20 0.13 9.29
N GLY A 181 -5.45 -0.39 10.50
CA GLY A 181 -4.77 -1.58 10.99
C GLY A 181 -3.31 -1.30 11.35
N SER A 182 -2.53 -2.37 11.40
CA SER A 182 -1.15 -2.39 11.88
C SER A 182 -0.14 -2.62 10.75
N HIS A 183 1.14 -2.34 11.02
CA HIS A 183 2.22 -2.56 10.06
C HIS A 183 3.49 -3.02 10.78
N GLY A 184 4.13 -4.09 10.31
CA GLY A 184 5.30 -4.68 11.00
C GLY A 184 6.66 -4.08 10.64
N GLY A 185 6.68 -3.16 9.67
CA GLY A 185 7.85 -2.33 9.33
C GLY A 185 8.62 -2.77 8.08
N GLY A 186 8.44 -4.03 7.66
CA GLY A 186 9.06 -4.56 6.44
C GLY A 186 8.56 -3.90 5.15
N CYS A 187 9.48 -3.54 4.25
CA CYS A 187 9.13 -3.10 2.89
C CYS A 187 8.98 -4.30 1.93
N PHE A 188 8.29 -4.09 0.79
CA PHE A 188 8.02 -5.16 -0.18
C PHE A 188 8.94 -5.15 -1.41
N SER A 189 9.18 -3.98 -2.00
CA SER A 189 9.94 -3.86 -3.25
C SER A 189 11.41 -4.24 -3.06
N GLY A 190 11.99 -4.93 -4.06
CA GLY A 190 13.38 -5.39 -4.03
C GLY A 190 13.60 -6.71 -3.29
N LYS A 191 12.54 -7.36 -2.80
CA LYS A 191 12.61 -8.63 -2.06
C LYS A 191 11.96 -9.77 -2.84
N ASP A 192 12.63 -10.92 -2.92
CA ASP A 192 12.07 -12.17 -3.43
C ASP A 192 11.12 -12.83 -2.42
N PRO A 193 10.33 -13.85 -2.81
CA PRO A 193 9.30 -14.44 -1.95
C PRO A 193 9.80 -15.17 -0.70
N THR A 194 11.10 -15.49 -0.57
CA THR A 194 11.66 -16.07 0.66
C THR A 194 11.71 -15.06 1.82
N LYS A 195 11.56 -13.76 1.52
CA LYS A 195 11.57 -12.68 2.51
C LYS A 195 10.16 -12.48 3.03
N VAL A 196 9.92 -12.98 4.24
CA VAL A 196 8.60 -13.03 4.89
C VAL A 196 7.92 -11.68 5.04
N ASP A 197 8.67 -10.57 5.08
CA ASP A 197 8.10 -9.22 5.03
C ASP A 197 7.10 -9.03 3.88
N ARG A 198 7.40 -9.64 2.72
CA ARG A 198 6.56 -9.55 1.54
C ARG A 198 5.57 -10.69 1.47
N SER A 199 6.06 -11.94 1.48
CA SER A 199 5.21 -13.12 1.30
C SER A 199 4.26 -13.34 2.49
N GLY A 200 4.75 -13.15 3.72
CA GLY A 200 3.94 -13.22 4.94
C GLY A 200 2.86 -12.13 4.99
N SER A 201 3.16 -10.89 4.58
CA SER A 201 2.15 -9.82 4.50
C SER A 201 1.09 -10.11 3.43
N TYR A 202 1.49 -10.68 2.29
CA TYR A 202 0.53 -11.07 1.25
C TYR A 202 -0.35 -12.24 1.70
N ALA A 203 0.22 -13.22 2.41
CA ALA A 203 -0.54 -14.31 3.02
C ALA A 203 -1.53 -13.81 4.07
N ALA A 204 -1.09 -12.92 4.97
CA ALA A 204 -1.96 -12.30 5.96
C ALA A 204 -3.13 -11.54 5.31
N ARG A 205 -2.86 -10.75 4.25
CA ARG A 205 -3.91 -10.08 3.46
C ARG A 205 -4.86 -11.10 2.84
N TYR A 206 -4.34 -12.17 2.27
CA TYR A 206 -5.14 -13.22 1.65
C TYR A 206 -6.11 -13.84 2.68
N ILE A 207 -5.62 -14.18 3.87
CA ILE A 207 -6.43 -14.74 4.95
C ILE A 207 -7.51 -13.74 5.39
N ALA A 208 -7.14 -12.52 5.77
CA ALA A 208 -8.07 -11.48 6.23
C ALA A 208 -9.17 -11.22 5.18
N LYS A 209 -8.78 -11.13 3.90
CA LYS A 209 -9.72 -10.93 2.79
C LYS A 209 -10.72 -12.08 2.67
N ASN A 210 -10.26 -13.33 2.83
CA ASN A 210 -11.15 -14.50 2.77
C ASN A 210 -12.10 -14.57 3.96
N VAL A 211 -11.65 -14.22 5.17
CA VAL A 211 -12.53 -14.13 6.36
C VAL A 211 -13.69 -13.16 6.11
N VAL A 212 -13.40 -11.95 5.62
CA VAL A 212 -14.42 -10.94 5.33
C VAL A 212 -15.29 -11.32 4.13
N ALA A 213 -14.69 -11.88 3.08
CA ALA A 213 -15.42 -12.32 1.88
C ALA A 213 -16.39 -13.47 2.16
N ALA A 214 -16.02 -14.41 3.03
CA ALA A 214 -16.87 -15.50 3.49
C ALA A 214 -18.02 -15.02 4.40
N GLY A 215 -18.03 -13.74 4.77
CA GLY A 215 -19.08 -13.15 5.59
C GLY A 215 -18.92 -13.43 7.10
N LEU A 216 -17.80 -14.01 7.53
CA LEU A 216 -17.54 -14.38 8.92
C LEU A 216 -17.36 -13.17 9.84
N ALA A 217 -16.87 -12.06 9.29
CA ALA A 217 -16.77 -10.76 9.95
C ALA A 217 -16.96 -9.60 8.97
N ASP A 218 -17.15 -8.39 9.47
CA ASP A 218 -17.19 -7.17 8.62
C ASP A 218 -15.81 -6.50 8.50
N LYS A 219 -14.93 -6.71 9.49
CA LYS A 219 -13.52 -6.29 9.54
C LYS A 219 -12.67 -7.45 10.08
N CYS A 220 -11.44 -7.56 9.61
CA CYS A 220 -10.51 -8.60 10.06
C CYS A 220 -9.08 -8.08 9.91
N GLU A 221 -8.30 -8.18 10.99
CA GLU A 221 -6.85 -8.05 10.99
C GLU A 221 -6.21 -9.40 11.37
N ILE A 222 -5.19 -9.80 10.63
CA ILE A 222 -4.37 -10.99 10.87
C ILE A 222 -2.94 -10.52 11.10
N GLN A 223 -2.33 -10.97 12.19
CA GLN A 223 -0.90 -10.85 12.45
C GLN A 223 -0.25 -12.21 12.28
N ILE A 224 0.89 -12.26 11.60
CA ILE A 224 1.77 -13.42 11.50
C ILE A 224 3.17 -12.98 11.91
N ALA A 225 3.84 -13.73 12.79
CA ALA A 225 5.22 -13.45 13.16
C ALA A 225 6.12 -14.65 12.92
N TYR A 226 7.36 -14.38 12.48
CA TYR A 226 8.39 -15.39 12.21
C TYR A 226 9.66 -15.08 12.98
N ALA A 227 10.36 -16.14 13.38
CA ALA A 227 11.75 -16.10 13.79
C ALA A 227 12.64 -16.47 12.59
N ILE A 228 13.83 -15.87 12.51
CA ILE A 228 14.78 -16.13 11.42
C ILE A 228 15.12 -17.62 11.32
N GLY A 229 15.09 -18.17 10.11
CA GLY A 229 15.40 -19.58 9.82
C GLY A 229 14.33 -20.59 10.26
N VAL A 230 13.22 -20.16 10.86
CA VAL A 230 12.10 -21.03 11.27
C VAL A 230 11.02 -21.01 10.20
N ALA A 231 10.52 -22.18 9.79
CA ALA A 231 9.49 -22.30 8.76
C ALA A 231 8.09 -22.01 9.31
N HIS A 232 7.79 -22.46 10.54
CA HIS A 232 6.51 -22.22 11.18
C HIS A 232 6.45 -20.85 11.89
N PRO A 233 5.30 -20.14 11.83
CA PRO A 233 5.15 -18.87 12.52
C PRO A 233 5.18 -19.06 14.04
N VAL A 234 5.87 -18.16 14.75
CA VAL A 234 5.92 -18.15 16.22
C VAL A 234 4.62 -17.63 16.83
N SER A 235 3.81 -16.88 16.06
CA SER A 235 2.48 -16.46 16.47
C SER A 235 1.59 -16.19 15.26
N ILE A 236 0.31 -16.54 15.39
CA ILE A 236 -0.76 -16.09 14.51
C ILE A 236 -1.85 -15.49 15.39
N MET A 237 -2.24 -14.24 15.14
CA MET A 237 -3.33 -13.58 15.85
C MET A 237 -4.37 -13.06 14.87
N LEU A 238 -5.63 -13.08 15.29
CA LEU A 238 -6.78 -12.63 14.50
C LEU A 238 -7.64 -11.71 15.38
N ASP A 239 -7.99 -10.54 14.86
CA ASP A 239 -8.92 -9.60 15.48
C ASP A 239 -10.01 -9.17 14.47
N THR A 240 -11.27 -9.33 14.87
CA THR A 240 -12.46 -8.94 14.08
C THR A 240 -13.07 -7.63 14.54
N PHE A 241 -12.50 -6.98 15.56
CA PHE A 241 -12.97 -5.72 16.12
C PHE A 241 -14.45 -5.77 16.56
N GLY A 242 -14.90 -6.91 17.08
CA GLY A 242 -16.30 -7.13 17.50
C GLY A 242 -17.30 -7.22 16.34
N THR A 243 -16.84 -7.53 15.13
CA THR A 243 -17.69 -7.66 13.93
C THR A 243 -17.89 -9.10 13.45
N GLU A 244 -17.44 -10.07 14.24
CA GLU A 244 -17.63 -11.50 14.02
C GLU A 244 -19.11 -11.90 14.02
N LYS A 245 -19.42 -12.96 13.29
CA LYS A 245 -20.77 -13.56 13.20
C LYS A 245 -20.83 -14.99 13.72
N ILE A 246 -19.69 -15.52 14.15
CA ILE A 246 -19.48 -16.83 14.75
C ILE A 246 -18.46 -16.72 15.87
#